data_AF-A0A1V2ZYQ6-F1
#
_entry.id   AF-A0A1V2ZYQ6-F1
#
_cell.length_a   1.000
_cell.length_b   1.000
_cell.length_c   1.000
_cell.angle_alpha   90.00
_cell.angle_beta   90.00
_cell.angle_gamma   90.00
#
_symmetry.space_group_name_H-M   'P 1'
#
loop_
_entity.id
_entity.type
_entity.pdbx_description
1 polymer ?
#
loop_
_entity_poly.entity_id
_entity_poly.type
_entity_poly.pdbx_seq_one_letter_code
_entity_poly.pdbx_strand_id
1 'polypeptide(L)'
;QARIARIHRGEEGHFGDLIRVSLERGRMRIGGRERRYAPLAFTLADGETRTVEVHSERRSGEMKVAYREGLLLLDLPSRGRNEFGAARLPWRSGWRRGETRRVDSDGPLELRNVRVHVEAVPLPGHGARRF
;
A
#
# COMPACT_ATOMS: atom_id res chain seq x y z
N GLN A 1 -12.75 -1.17 12.75
CA GLN A 1 -11.94 -0.14 13.42
C GLN A 1 -11.14 -0.71 14.59
N ALA A 2 -11.76 -1.32 15.61
CA ALA A 2 -11.02 -1.89 16.76
C ALA A 2 -9.97 -2.98 16.39
N ARG A 3 -10.32 -3.93 15.50
CA ARG A 3 -9.40 -4.98 15.01
C ARG A 3 -8.15 -4.41 14.33
N ILE A 4 -8.33 -3.50 13.38
CA ILE A 4 -7.22 -2.82 12.65
C ILE A 4 -6.23 -2.22 13.64
N ALA A 5 -6.71 -1.52 14.66
CA ALA A 5 -5.85 -0.92 15.67
C ALA A 5 -5.08 -1.97 16.49
N ARG A 6 -5.69 -3.12 16.81
CA ARG A 6 -5.01 -4.23 17.48
C ARG A 6 -3.95 -4.89 16.60
N ILE A 7 -4.20 -5.04 15.30
CA ILE A 7 -3.20 -5.54 14.34
C ILE A 7 -1.98 -4.62 14.28
N HIS A 8 -2.20 -3.30 14.18
CA HIS A 8 -1.09 -2.32 14.21
C HIS A 8 -0.29 -2.37 15.52
N ARG A 9 -0.94 -2.66 16.65
CA ARG A 9 -0.27 -2.83 17.95
C ARG A 9 0.34 -4.22 18.16
N GLY A 10 0.09 -5.18 17.27
CA GLY A 10 0.57 -6.55 17.42
C GLY A 10 -0.17 -7.38 18.47
N GLU A 11 -1.37 -6.95 18.88
CA GLU A 11 -2.20 -7.62 19.87
C GLU A 11 -3.10 -8.71 19.25
N GLU A 12 -3.32 -8.65 17.94
CA GLU A 12 -4.15 -9.58 17.16
C GLU A 12 -3.56 -9.69 15.74
N GLY A 13 -3.87 -10.78 15.04
CA GLY A 13 -3.58 -10.96 13.63
C GLY A 13 -2.55 -12.05 13.37
N HIS A 14 -2.58 -12.57 12.15
CA HIS A 14 -1.64 -13.59 11.67
C HIS A 14 -0.47 -12.95 10.93
N PHE A 15 0.56 -13.75 10.68
CA PHE A 15 1.63 -13.33 9.76
C PHE A 15 1.04 -12.97 8.39
N GLY A 16 1.30 -11.74 7.94
CA GLY A 16 0.73 -11.20 6.70
C GLY A 16 -0.50 -10.31 6.91
N ASP A 17 -1.06 -10.25 8.11
CA ASP A 17 -2.16 -9.33 8.43
C ASP A 17 -1.69 -7.88 8.58
N LEU A 18 -0.39 -7.65 8.77
CA LEU A 18 0.23 -6.32 8.72
C LEU A 18 1.31 -6.31 7.66
N ILE A 19 1.21 -5.36 6.73
CA ILE A 19 2.23 -5.14 5.70
C ILE A 19 2.78 -3.73 5.80
N ARG A 20 4.06 -3.57 5.46
CA ARG A 20 4.67 -2.28 5.16
C ARG A 20 4.79 -2.16 3.64
N VAL A 21 4.32 -1.03 3.13
CA VAL A 21 4.39 -0.66 1.72
C VAL A 21 5.31 0.54 1.61
N SER A 22 6.29 0.47 0.71
CA SER A 22 7.15 1.60 0.35
C SER A 22 7.02 1.87 -1.14
N LEU A 23 6.84 3.14 -1.50
CA LEU A 23 6.70 3.61 -2.87
C LEU A 23 7.89 4.50 -3.20
N GLU A 24 8.60 4.17 -4.27
CA GLU A 24 9.73 4.95 -4.76
C GLU A 24 9.80 4.97 -6.29
N ARG A 25 10.53 5.94 -6.85
CA ARG A 25 10.73 6.09 -8.31
C ARG A 25 9.40 6.18 -9.08
N GLY A 26 9.45 6.20 -10.41
CA GLY A 26 8.23 6.36 -11.21
C GLY A 26 7.61 7.76 -11.08
N ARG A 27 6.36 7.88 -11.52
CA ARG A 27 5.64 9.16 -11.61
C ARG A 27 4.15 8.97 -11.29
N MET A 28 3.50 10.06 -10.89
CA MET A 28 2.09 10.14 -10.53
C MET A 28 1.48 11.43 -11.10
N ARG A 29 0.21 11.41 -11.50
CA ARG A 29 -0.60 12.58 -11.85
C ARG A 29 -0.99 13.38 -10.60
N ILE A 30 -0.15 14.34 -10.23
CA ILE A 30 -0.34 15.24 -9.08
C ILE A 30 -0.58 16.67 -9.58
N GLY A 31 -1.70 17.27 -9.15
CA GLY A 31 -2.13 18.58 -9.64
C GLY A 31 -2.35 18.61 -11.16
N GLY A 32 -2.93 17.53 -11.71
CA GLY A 32 -3.27 17.39 -13.13
C GLY A 32 -2.11 17.14 -14.08
N ARG A 33 -0.88 16.92 -13.59
CA ARG A 33 0.28 16.60 -14.43
C ARG A 33 1.06 15.43 -13.87
N GLU A 34 1.70 14.66 -14.75
CA GLU A 34 2.63 13.60 -14.37
C GLU A 34 3.90 14.20 -13.74
N ARG A 35 4.22 13.77 -12.52
CA ARG A 35 5.31 14.32 -11.70
C ARG A 35 6.06 13.21 -10.98
N ARG A 36 7.34 13.46 -10.72
CA ARG A 36 8.06 12.71 -9.69
C ARG A 36 7.49 13.06 -8.32
N TYR A 37 7.57 12.12 -7.40
CA TYR A 37 7.11 12.27 -6.03
C TYR A 37 8.23 11.88 -5.06
N ALA A 38 8.16 12.38 -3.83
CA ALA A 38 9.03 12.01 -2.74
C ALA A 38 8.70 10.58 -2.29
N PRO A 39 9.70 9.70 -2.09
CA PRO A 39 9.45 8.36 -1.57
C PRO A 39 8.64 8.39 -0.28
N LEU A 40 7.70 7.45 -0.13
CA LEU A 40 6.86 7.33 1.05
C LEU A 40 6.74 5.87 1.48
N ALA A 41 6.52 5.66 2.77
CA ALA A 41 6.24 4.35 3.33
C ALA A 41 5.12 4.44 4.35
N PHE A 42 4.29 3.41 4.42
CA PHE A 42 3.18 3.30 5.35
C PHE A 42 2.89 1.83 5.64
N THR A 43 2.21 1.56 6.75
CA THR A 43 1.67 0.25 7.07
C THR A 43 0.19 0.16 6.76
N LEU A 44 -0.26 -1.04 6.42
CA LEU A 44 -1.68 -1.38 6.28
C LEU A 44 -1.96 -2.68 7.00
N ALA A 45 -2.98 -2.68 7.85
CA ALA A 45 -3.56 -3.88 8.41
C ALA A 45 -4.57 -4.50 7.44
N ASP A 46 -4.79 -5.80 7.56
CA ASP A 46 -5.82 -6.50 6.80
C ASP A 46 -7.22 -5.95 7.14
N GLY A 47 -7.97 -5.62 6.09
CA GLY A 47 -9.25 -4.92 6.13
C GLY A 47 -9.14 -3.39 6.20
N GLU A 48 -7.94 -2.81 6.19
CA GLU A 48 -7.74 -1.38 6.26
C GLU A 48 -7.90 -0.69 4.89
N THR A 49 -8.58 0.45 4.88
CA THR A 49 -8.55 1.43 3.80
C THR A 49 -8.11 2.76 4.39
N ARG A 50 -7.12 3.39 3.75
CA ARG A 50 -6.52 4.63 4.24
C ARG A 50 -6.22 5.58 3.09
N THR A 51 -6.24 6.87 3.37
CA THR A 51 -5.70 7.90 2.48
C THR A 51 -4.30 8.28 2.94
N VAL A 52 -3.34 8.29 2.01
CA VAL A 52 -1.96 8.73 2.24
C VAL A 52 -1.67 9.94 1.39
N GLU A 53 -0.94 10.91 1.94
CA GLU A 53 -0.51 12.08 1.18
C GLU A 53 0.73 11.74 0.34
N VAL A 54 0.71 12.13 -0.93
CA VAL A 54 1.84 12.02 -1.85
C VAL A 54 2.34 13.42 -2.20
N HIS A 55 3.64 13.63 -2.09
CA HIS A 55 4.23 14.95 -2.32
C HIS A 55 5.11 14.94 -3.56
N SER A 56 4.95 15.94 -4.41
CA SER A 56 5.94 16.40 -5.38
C SER A 56 6.56 17.71 -4.87
N GLU A 57 7.60 18.22 -5.53
CA GLU A 57 8.34 19.42 -5.10
C GLU A 57 7.46 20.64 -4.71
N ARG A 58 6.31 20.85 -5.38
CA ARG A 58 5.45 22.04 -5.18
C ARG A 58 3.96 21.75 -5.05
N ARG A 59 3.57 20.47 -5.02
CA ARG A 59 2.18 20.02 -5.02
C ARG A 59 2.08 18.72 -4.25
N SER A 60 1.00 18.54 -3.51
CA SER A 60 0.61 17.24 -2.97
C SER A 60 -0.66 16.72 -3.64
N GLY A 61 -0.92 15.45 -3.42
CA GLY A 61 -2.16 14.77 -3.76
C GLY A 61 -2.48 13.73 -2.70
N GLU A 62 -3.69 13.20 -2.73
CA GLU A 62 -4.12 12.14 -1.83
C GLU A 62 -4.27 10.83 -2.61
N MET A 63 -3.62 9.78 -2.14
CA MET A 63 -3.77 8.44 -2.68
C MET A 63 -4.57 7.60 -1.69
N LYS A 64 -5.71 7.07 -2.15
CA LYS A 64 -6.46 6.09 -1.38
C LYS A 64 -5.88 4.69 -1.64
N VAL A 65 -5.62 3.97 -0.57
CA VAL A 65 -5.02 2.63 -0.58
C VAL A 65 -5.85 1.68 0.30
N ALA A 66 -5.80 0.39 0.01
CA ALA A 66 -6.45 -0.61 0.85
C ALA A 66 -5.66 -1.92 0.87
N TYR A 67 -5.77 -2.66 1.97
CA TYR A 67 -5.30 -4.03 2.08
C TYR A 67 -6.42 -4.87 2.68
N ARG A 68 -6.84 -5.92 1.96
CA ARG A 68 -7.92 -6.81 2.41
C ARG A 68 -7.78 -8.17 1.78
N GLU A 69 -7.88 -9.21 2.59
CA GLU A 69 -7.85 -10.61 2.17
C GLU A 69 -6.60 -10.91 1.32
N GLY A 70 -5.46 -10.35 1.71
CA GLY A 70 -4.19 -10.53 0.99
C GLY A 70 -4.07 -9.73 -0.31
N LEU A 71 -4.99 -8.82 -0.64
CA LEU A 71 -4.92 -7.96 -1.82
C LEU A 71 -4.57 -6.52 -1.45
N LEU A 72 -3.40 -6.05 -1.89
CA LEU A 72 -3.03 -4.63 -1.84
C LEU A 72 -3.60 -3.91 -3.06
N LEU A 73 -4.31 -2.81 -2.79
CA LEU A 73 -4.88 -1.91 -3.77
C LEU A 73 -4.26 -0.53 -3.59
N LEU A 74 -3.72 0.01 -4.68
CA LEU A 74 -3.16 1.35 -4.73
C LEU A 74 -3.94 2.21 -5.73
N ASP A 75 -4.01 3.51 -5.45
CA ASP A 75 -4.66 4.49 -6.32
C ASP A 75 -6.16 4.20 -6.55
N LEU A 76 -6.87 3.97 -5.44
CA LEU A 76 -8.32 3.75 -5.46
C LEU A 76 -9.07 5.06 -5.73
N PRO A 77 -10.21 5.02 -6.45
CA PRO A 77 -11.12 6.13 -6.55
C PRO A 77 -11.62 6.60 -5.17
N SER A 78 -11.63 7.92 -4.96
CA SER A 78 -12.10 8.53 -3.71
C SER A 78 -13.60 8.33 -3.50
N ARG A 79 -14.38 8.25 -4.60
CA ARG A 79 -15.84 8.09 -4.60
C ARG A 79 -16.26 6.83 -5.33
N GLY A 80 -17.29 6.17 -4.82
CA GLY A 80 -17.87 4.95 -5.41
C GLY A 80 -17.29 3.66 -4.84
N ARG A 81 -17.94 2.54 -5.20
CA ARG A 81 -17.50 1.18 -4.85
C ARG A 81 -16.64 0.53 -5.93
N ASN A 82 -16.41 1.20 -7.06
CA ASN A 82 -15.59 0.63 -8.12
C ASN A 82 -14.11 0.78 -7.77
N GLU A 83 -13.35 -0.26 -8.08
CA GLU A 83 -11.90 -0.33 -7.90
C GLU A 83 -11.21 -0.30 -9.26
N PHE A 84 -11.94 0.13 -10.28
CA PHE A 84 -11.47 0.19 -11.65
C PHE A 84 -10.29 1.16 -11.74
N GLY A 85 -9.25 0.75 -12.49
CA GLY A 85 -8.01 1.51 -12.63
C GLY A 85 -7.01 1.34 -11.48
N ALA A 86 -7.41 0.87 -10.30
CA ALA A 86 -6.47 0.69 -9.18
C ALA A 86 -5.41 -0.38 -9.49
N ALA A 87 -4.16 -0.13 -9.07
CA ALA A 87 -3.13 -1.16 -9.15
C ALA A 87 -3.42 -2.26 -8.12
N ARG A 88 -3.31 -3.52 -8.54
CA ARG A 88 -3.70 -4.70 -7.75
C ARG A 88 -2.49 -5.59 -7.55
N LEU A 89 -2.07 -5.78 -6.30
CA LEU A 89 -0.97 -6.68 -5.95
C LEU A 89 -1.50 -7.75 -4.99
N PRO A 90 -1.77 -8.97 -5.49
CA PRO A 90 -2.13 -10.07 -4.62
C PRO A 90 -0.91 -10.50 -3.80
N TRP A 91 -1.16 -11.03 -2.62
CA TRP A 91 -0.15 -11.60 -1.74
C TRP A 91 0.72 -12.60 -2.49
N ARG A 92 2.03 -12.53 -2.25
CA ARG A 92 3.02 -13.49 -2.76
C ARG A 92 3.96 -13.90 -1.64
N SER A 93 4.52 -15.11 -1.74
CA SER A 93 5.48 -15.61 -0.76
C SER A 93 6.71 -14.72 -0.59
N GLY A 94 7.07 -13.93 -1.62
CA GLY A 94 8.16 -12.95 -1.56
C GLY A 94 7.96 -11.87 -0.50
N TRP A 95 6.71 -11.50 -0.18
CA TRP A 95 6.40 -10.47 0.81
C TRP A 95 6.87 -10.88 2.21
N ARG A 96 7.06 -12.17 2.47
CA ARG A 96 7.64 -12.67 3.73
C ARG A 96 9.02 -12.07 4.04
N ARG A 97 9.78 -11.70 3.01
CA ARG A 97 11.15 -11.15 3.11
C ARG A 97 11.30 -9.81 2.38
N GLY A 98 10.19 -9.20 1.98
CA GLY A 98 10.20 -8.05 1.08
C GLY A 98 10.26 -8.46 -0.39
N GLU A 99 9.33 -7.95 -1.19
CA GLU A 99 9.33 -8.08 -2.65
C GLU A 99 9.10 -6.71 -3.29
N THR A 100 9.84 -6.44 -4.37
CA THR A 100 9.69 -5.22 -5.14
C THR A 100 9.08 -5.49 -6.50
N ARG A 101 8.10 -4.67 -6.89
CA ARG A 101 7.46 -4.70 -8.21
C ARG A 101 7.29 -3.30 -8.78
N ARG A 102 7.19 -3.21 -10.10
CA ARG A 102 6.73 -2.00 -10.79
C ARG A 102 5.23 -2.10 -10.99
N VAL A 103 4.53 -1.00 -10.79
CA VAL A 103 3.09 -0.94 -10.93
C VAL A 103 2.71 0.28 -11.76
N ASP A 104 1.64 0.09 -12.52
CA ASP A 104 0.90 1.13 -13.19
C ASP A 104 -0.55 1.08 -12.69
N SER A 105 -1.24 2.22 -12.73
CA SER A 105 -2.68 2.32 -12.47
C SER A 105 -3.30 3.30 -13.44
N ASP A 106 -4.59 3.12 -13.69
CA ASP A 106 -5.45 4.10 -14.36
C ASP A 106 -6.43 4.74 -13.36
N GLY A 107 -6.03 4.76 -12.08
CA GLY A 107 -6.74 5.41 -11.00
C GLY A 107 -6.52 6.93 -10.97
N PRO A 108 -7.00 7.62 -9.93
CA PRO A 108 -6.97 9.08 -9.84
C PRO A 108 -5.58 9.71 -10.02
N LEU A 109 -4.53 9.06 -9.54
CA LEU A 109 -3.15 9.52 -9.61
C LEU A 109 -2.36 8.87 -10.75
N GLU A 110 -2.92 7.98 -11.56
CA GLU A 110 -2.25 7.37 -12.72
C GLU A 110 -0.78 7.00 -12.43
N LEU A 111 -0.56 5.98 -11.60
CA LEU A 111 0.76 5.47 -11.29
C LEU A 111 1.44 5.07 -12.61
N ARG A 112 2.65 5.57 -12.85
CA ARG A 112 3.48 5.20 -14.01
C ARG A 112 4.84 4.70 -13.55
N ASN A 113 5.11 3.41 -13.77
CA ASN A 113 6.37 2.74 -13.44
C ASN A 113 6.80 2.98 -11.97
N VAL A 114 5.81 3.01 -11.06
CA VAL A 114 6.05 3.20 -9.62
C VAL A 114 6.62 1.93 -9.04
N ARG A 115 7.72 2.03 -8.31
CA ARG A 115 8.31 0.86 -7.64
C ARG A 115 7.69 0.73 -6.26
N VAL A 116 6.99 -0.38 -6.06
CA VAL A 116 6.35 -0.78 -4.81
C VAL A 116 7.20 -1.86 -4.17
N HIS A 117 7.69 -1.62 -2.95
CA HIS A 117 8.25 -2.66 -2.10
C HIS A 117 7.23 -3.01 -1.02
N VAL A 118 6.93 -4.31 -0.88
CA VAL A 118 5.99 -4.80 0.13
C VAL A 118 6.67 -5.86 0.98
N GLU A 119 6.62 -5.68 2.30
CA GLU A 119 7.10 -6.63 3.29
C GLU A 119 6.01 -6.90 4.34
N ALA A 120 5.84 -8.16 4.73
CA ALA A 120 5.00 -8.52 5.87
C ALA A 120 5.72 -8.14 7.17
N VAL A 121 5.02 -7.42 8.04
CA VAL A 121 5.55 -7.02 9.34
C VAL A 121 5.32 -8.15 10.34
N PRO A 122 6.36 -8.68 11.00
CA PRO A 122 6.20 -9.67 12.05
C PRO A 122 5.37 -9.10 13.22
N LEU A 123 4.33 -9.81 13.63
CA LEU A 123 3.53 -9.44 14.79
C LEU A 123 4.09 -10.13 16.06
N PRO A 124 4.26 -9.41 17.19
CA PRO A 124 4.62 -9.97 18.48
C PRO A 124 3.71 -11.16 18.87
N GLY A 125 4.28 -12.17 19.54
CA GLY A 125 3.52 -13.36 19.99
C GLY A 125 3.28 -14.43 18.92
N HIS A 126 3.35 -14.07 17.63
CA HIS A 126 3.42 -15.03 16.53
C HIS A 126 4.87 -15.26 16.22
N GLY A 127 5.51 -16.09 17.07
CA GLY A 127 6.93 -16.42 16.97
C GLY A 127 7.33 -16.62 15.52
N ALA A 128 8.44 -15.99 15.14
CA ALA A 128 9.12 -16.22 13.88
C ALA A 128 9.53 -17.70 13.81
N ARG A 129 8.58 -18.59 13.51
CA ARG A 129 8.88 -19.93 13.03
C ARG A 129 9.49 -19.72 11.66
N ARG A 130 10.82 -19.68 11.67
CA ARG A 130 11.66 -19.93 10.50
C ARG A 130 11.09 -21.18 9.82
N PHE A 131 10.44 -20.98 8.69
CA PHE A 131 10.23 -22.02 7.69
C PHE A 131 11.36 -21.90 6.67
#